data_AF-A0A2N4YPA4-F1
#
_entry.id   AF-A0A2N4YPA4-F1
#
_cell.length_a   1.000
_cell.length_b   1.000
_cell.length_c   1.000
_cell.angle_alpha   90.00
_cell.angle_beta   90.00
_cell.angle_gamma   90.00
#
_symmetry.space_group_name_H-M   'P 1'
#
loop_
_entity.id
_entity.type
_entity.pdbx_description
1 polymer ?
#
loop_
_entity_poly.entity_id
_entity_poly.type
_entity_poly.pdbx_seq_one_letter_code
_entity_poly.pdbx_strand_id
1 'polypeptide(L)'
;GQALLENRDIDGVLFTGSAAAGFHFHRYFGGQPQKILALEMGGNNPLIVADVADVDAALHVIIQSAFISAGQRCTCARRLIVPRGEQGDALLQRLVAASAQIRAGKWDDQPAPFMGGVISLDAAQNMLAAQQKLEGLGGKVLLRMRQPDPRSTVLTPGIVDVTGIEVPDEEYFGPLLTVIRYDDFPEAIRLANQTRYGLA
;
A
#
# COMPACT_ATOMS: atom_id res chain seq x y z
N GLY A 1 -13.33 -18.72 11.67
CA GLY A 1 -14.20 -17.54 11.47
C GLY A 1 -15.65 -17.88 11.72
N GLN A 2 -16.29 -18.60 10.78
CA GLN A 2 -17.74 -18.84 10.78
C GLN A 2 -18.35 -19.31 12.10
N ALA A 3 -17.78 -20.35 12.73
CA ALA A 3 -18.29 -20.89 13.99
C ALA A 3 -18.32 -19.86 15.13
N LEU A 4 -17.39 -18.88 15.14
CA LEU A 4 -17.42 -17.78 16.11
C LEU A 4 -18.59 -16.84 15.82
N LEU A 5 -18.87 -16.52 14.55
CA LEU A 5 -19.98 -15.64 14.17
C LEU A 5 -21.34 -16.24 14.53
N GLU A 6 -21.47 -17.55 14.38
CA GLU A 6 -22.69 -18.32 14.69
C GLU A 6 -22.90 -18.55 16.19
N ASN A 7 -21.85 -18.33 17.00
CA ASN A 7 -21.96 -18.48 18.44
C ASN A 7 -22.93 -17.41 19.01
N ARG A 8 -24.00 -17.88 19.65
CA ARG A 8 -25.03 -17.01 20.22
C ARG A 8 -24.58 -16.37 21.54
N ASP A 9 -23.53 -16.90 22.17
CA ASP A 9 -23.03 -16.50 23.47
C ASP A 9 -21.99 -15.36 23.40
N ILE A 10 -21.68 -14.86 22.20
CA ILE A 10 -20.80 -13.69 22.06
C ILE A 10 -21.61 -12.40 22.14
N ASP A 11 -21.07 -11.43 22.88
CA ASP A 11 -21.62 -10.08 22.96
C ASP A 11 -21.02 -9.13 21.92
N GLY A 12 -19.93 -9.54 21.24
CA GLY A 12 -19.31 -8.71 20.22
C GLY A 12 -18.19 -9.37 19.42
N VAL A 13 -17.82 -8.70 18.34
CA VAL A 13 -16.71 -9.06 17.45
C VAL A 13 -15.86 -7.82 17.18
N LEU A 14 -14.56 -7.94 17.48
CA LEU A 14 -13.54 -6.96 17.10
C LEU A 14 -12.72 -7.57 15.98
N PHE A 15 -12.79 -6.98 14.79
CA PHE A 15 -12.13 -7.52 13.61
C PHE A 15 -11.10 -6.55 13.06
N THR A 16 -9.93 -7.08 12.71
CA THR A 16 -8.92 -6.40 11.89
C THR A 16 -8.60 -7.24 10.66
N GLY A 17 -8.73 -6.68 9.47
CA GLY A 17 -8.41 -7.39 8.23
C GLY A 17 -8.90 -6.68 6.97
N SER A 18 -9.16 -7.44 5.91
CA SER A 18 -9.52 -6.84 4.61
C SER A 18 -10.91 -6.21 4.64
N ALA A 19 -11.10 -5.19 3.80
CA ALA A 19 -12.41 -4.55 3.63
C ALA A 19 -13.49 -5.54 3.17
N ALA A 20 -13.14 -6.49 2.29
CA ALA A 20 -14.06 -7.53 1.82
C ALA A 20 -14.59 -8.41 2.97
N ALA A 21 -13.72 -8.81 3.89
CA ALA A 21 -14.11 -9.58 5.08
C ALA A 21 -14.94 -8.72 6.05
N GLY A 22 -14.57 -7.46 6.26
CA GLY A 22 -15.36 -6.53 7.07
C GLY A 22 -16.77 -6.33 6.53
N PHE A 23 -16.93 -6.12 5.21
CA PHE A 23 -18.26 -6.05 4.56
C PHE A 23 -19.05 -7.34 4.69
N HIS A 24 -18.40 -8.50 4.69
CA HIS A 24 -19.07 -9.77 4.96
C HIS A 24 -19.59 -9.82 6.40
N PHE A 25 -18.78 -9.46 7.40
CA PHE A 25 -19.22 -9.44 8.80
C PHE A 25 -20.31 -8.41 9.06
N HIS A 26 -20.20 -7.21 8.49
CA HIS A 26 -21.24 -6.20 8.59
C HIS A 26 -22.59 -6.70 8.06
N ARG A 27 -22.60 -7.38 6.90
CA ARG A 27 -23.81 -7.99 6.35
C ARG A 27 -24.34 -9.13 7.22
N TYR A 28 -23.45 -9.96 7.76
CA TYR A 28 -23.83 -11.08 8.62
C TYR A 28 -24.52 -10.63 9.92
N PHE A 29 -24.00 -9.59 10.56
CA PHE A 29 -24.57 -9.03 11.80
C PHE A 29 -25.72 -8.05 11.59
N GLY A 30 -26.15 -7.81 10.33
CA GLY A 30 -27.32 -7.01 10.02
C GLY A 30 -28.55 -7.50 10.78
N GLY A 31 -29.20 -6.61 11.55
CA GLY A 31 -30.35 -6.95 12.39
C GLY A 31 -30.01 -7.50 13.77
N GLN A 32 -28.74 -7.48 14.18
CA GLN A 32 -28.29 -7.92 15.51
C GLN A 32 -27.62 -6.77 16.32
N PRO A 33 -28.31 -5.63 16.56
CA PRO A 33 -27.70 -4.44 17.20
C PRO A 33 -27.22 -4.68 18.64
N GLN A 34 -27.67 -5.76 19.28
CA GLN A 34 -27.21 -6.17 20.61
C GLN A 34 -25.78 -6.72 20.62
N LYS A 35 -25.22 -7.11 19.46
CA LYS A 35 -23.84 -7.57 19.35
C LYS A 35 -22.96 -6.43 18.82
N ILE A 36 -22.00 -5.96 19.61
CA ILE A 36 -21.08 -4.91 19.18
C ILE A 36 -20.18 -5.43 18.04
N LEU A 37 -20.05 -4.65 16.97
CA LEU A 37 -19.16 -4.96 15.86
C LEU A 37 -18.21 -3.79 15.63
N ALA A 38 -16.91 -4.02 15.83
CA ALA A 38 -15.86 -3.09 15.46
C ALA A 38 -15.06 -3.64 14.27
N LEU A 39 -14.94 -2.85 13.20
CA LEU A 39 -14.31 -3.25 11.95
C LEU A 39 -13.15 -2.31 11.63
N GLU A 40 -11.93 -2.78 11.88
CA GLU A 40 -10.70 -2.12 11.45
C GLU A 40 -10.26 -2.72 10.12
N MET A 41 -10.49 -1.99 9.03
CA MET A 41 -10.27 -2.48 7.66
C MET A 41 -9.02 -1.88 7.02
N GLY A 42 -8.72 -2.32 5.81
CA GLY A 42 -7.61 -1.81 5.00
C GLY A 42 -7.77 -0.37 4.52
N GLY A 43 -6.77 0.13 3.78
CA GLY A 43 -6.75 1.51 3.28
C GLY A 43 -6.04 1.69 1.94
N ASN A 44 -6.37 2.77 1.24
CA ASN A 44 -5.66 3.25 0.04
C ASN A 44 -5.00 4.60 0.33
N ASN A 45 -4.06 4.58 1.29
CA ASN A 45 -3.58 5.77 1.99
C ASN A 45 -2.74 6.68 1.07
N PRO A 46 -3.10 7.97 0.93
CA PRO A 46 -2.32 8.95 0.20
C PRO A 46 -1.19 9.55 1.07
N LEU A 47 -0.03 9.80 0.47
CA LEU A 47 1.04 10.61 1.04
C LEU A 47 1.33 11.78 0.10
N ILE A 48 0.93 13.00 0.50
CA ILE A 48 1.21 14.22 -0.28
C ILE A 48 2.58 14.76 0.08
N VAL A 49 3.39 15.07 -0.93
CA VAL A 49 4.68 15.73 -0.77
C VAL A 49 4.56 17.17 -1.26
N ALA A 50 4.74 18.15 -0.36
CA ALA A 50 4.70 19.58 -0.69
C ALA A 50 5.80 20.33 0.08
N ASP A 51 6.32 21.42 -0.48
CA ASP A 51 7.23 22.37 0.16
C ASP A 51 8.40 21.74 0.93
N VAL A 52 9.11 20.81 0.26
CA VAL A 52 10.20 20.03 0.88
C VAL A 52 11.48 20.86 1.00
N ALA A 53 11.83 21.24 2.23
CA ALA A 53 13.12 21.87 2.53
C ALA A 53 14.28 20.85 2.63
N ASP A 54 14.01 19.66 3.17
CA ASP A 54 14.99 18.57 3.31
C ASP A 54 14.53 17.35 2.51
N VAL A 55 15.14 17.18 1.34
CA VAL A 55 14.79 16.11 0.40
C VAL A 55 15.23 14.74 0.94
N ASP A 56 16.33 14.65 1.68
CA ASP A 56 16.79 13.37 2.24
C ASP A 56 15.85 12.88 3.34
N ALA A 57 15.40 13.79 4.20
CA ALA A 57 14.38 13.48 5.20
C ALA A 57 13.05 13.06 4.54
N ALA A 58 12.61 13.77 3.50
CA ALA A 58 11.39 13.42 2.77
C ALA A 58 11.49 12.01 2.13
N LEU A 59 12.62 11.69 1.49
CA LEU A 59 12.87 10.36 0.93
C LEU A 59 12.83 9.27 2.00
N HIS A 60 13.44 9.52 3.16
CA HIS A 60 13.39 8.58 4.27
C HIS A 60 11.95 8.33 4.72
N VAL A 61 11.16 9.38 4.92
CA VAL A 61 9.75 9.27 5.32
C VAL A 61 8.94 8.50 4.27
N ILE A 62 9.11 8.80 2.98
CA ILE A 62 8.41 8.10 1.90
C ILE A 62 8.73 6.61 1.90
N ILE A 63 10.02 6.24 2.01
CA ILE A 63 10.46 4.83 2.03
C ILE A 63 9.89 4.10 3.25
N GLN A 64 9.95 4.71 4.44
CA GLN A 64 9.38 4.12 5.64
C GLN A 64 7.86 3.93 5.50
N SER A 65 7.15 4.95 5.02
CA SER A 65 5.71 4.89 4.85
C SER A 65 5.28 3.86 3.82
N ALA A 66 6.02 3.67 2.73
CA ALA A 66 5.64 2.76 1.65
C ALA A 66 6.10 1.31 1.87
N PHE A 67 7.33 1.09 2.36
CA PHE A 67 8.00 -0.20 2.24
C PHE A 67 8.34 -0.90 3.57
N ILE A 68 8.19 -0.24 4.73
CA ILE A 68 8.39 -0.91 6.01
C ILE A 68 7.48 -2.15 6.12
N SER A 69 7.96 -3.23 6.72
CA SER A 69 7.24 -4.51 6.79
C SER A 69 6.78 -5.04 5.41
N ALA A 70 7.54 -4.73 4.36
CA ALA A 70 7.21 -5.02 2.96
C ALA A 70 5.84 -4.45 2.53
N GLY A 71 5.47 -3.27 3.05
CA GLY A 71 4.19 -2.62 2.72
C GLY A 71 2.97 -3.29 3.36
N GLN A 72 3.14 -4.20 4.32
CA GLN A 72 2.04 -4.96 4.93
C GLN A 72 1.51 -4.34 6.23
N ARG A 73 1.64 -3.01 6.38
CA ARG A 73 0.91 -2.28 7.42
C ARG A 73 -0.32 -1.65 6.80
N CYS A 74 -1.43 -1.65 7.53
CA CYS A 74 -2.66 -1.00 7.08
C CYS A 74 -2.43 0.51 6.82
N THR A 75 -1.50 1.14 7.53
CA THR A 75 -1.12 2.55 7.37
C THR A 75 -0.05 2.83 6.31
N CYS A 76 0.44 1.81 5.59
CA CYS A 76 1.44 2.05 4.55
C CYS A 76 0.89 2.93 3.43
N ALA A 77 1.71 3.85 2.93
CA ALA A 77 1.35 4.70 1.79
C ALA A 77 1.15 3.83 0.55
N ARG A 78 -0.01 3.96 -0.08
CA ARG A 78 -0.36 3.26 -1.34
C ARG A 78 -0.20 4.18 -2.55
N ARG A 79 -0.48 5.47 -2.34
CA ARG A 79 -0.45 6.52 -3.36
C ARG A 79 0.46 7.64 -2.88
N LEU A 80 1.58 7.86 -3.57
CA LEU A 80 2.44 9.03 -3.37
C LEU A 80 2.00 10.14 -4.33
N ILE A 81 1.62 11.29 -3.78
CA ILE A 81 1.13 12.44 -4.53
C ILE A 81 2.24 13.48 -4.58
N VAL A 82 2.80 13.74 -5.77
CA VAL A 82 4.04 14.53 -5.97
C VAL A 82 3.79 15.68 -6.94
N PRO A 83 4.29 16.90 -6.70
CA PRO A 83 4.07 18.02 -7.62
C PRO A 83 4.68 17.74 -9.00
N ARG A 84 4.07 18.28 -10.06
CA ARG A 84 4.69 18.36 -11.38
C ARG A 84 5.85 19.35 -11.36
N GLY A 85 6.76 19.18 -12.32
CA GLY A 85 7.95 20.03 -12.48
C GLY A 85 9.21 19.45 -11.87
N GLU A 86 10.31 20.19 -12.04
CA GLU A 86 11.69 19.74 -11.82
C GLU A 86 11.93 19.19 -10.40
N GLN A 87 11.37 19.84 -9.37
CA GLN A 87 11.53 19.38 -7.99
C GLN A 87 10.89 18.01 -7.75
N GLY A 88 9.69 17.78 -8.28
CA GLY A 88 9.01 16.49 -8.18
C GLY A 88 9.71 15.40 -9.00
N ASP A 89 10.24 15.76 -10.17
CA ASP A 89 11.01 14.83 -11.00
C ASP A 89 12.31 14.40 -10.31
N ALA A 90 13.04 15.35 -9.73
CA ALA A 90 14.26 15.09 -8.97
C ALA A 90 13.99 14.22 -7.73
N LEU A 91 12.90 14.49 -7.00
CA LEU A 91 12.46 13.66 -5.88
C LEU A 91 12.20 12.22 -6.32
N LEU A 92 11.41 12.02 -7.39
CA LEU A 92 11.09 10.67 -7.88
C LEU A 92 12.32 9.93 -8.37
N GLN A 93 13.25 10.61 -9.06
CA GLN A 93 14.50 10.00 -9.49
C GLN A 93 15.32 9.50 -8.30
N ARG A 94 15.46 10.31 -7.24
CA ARG A 94 16.16 9.92 -6.02
C ARG A 94 15.42 8.82 -5.26
N LEU A 95 14.09 8.87 -5.21
CA LEU A 95 13.27 7.84 -4.58
C LEU A 95 13.45 6.48 -5.26
N VAL A 96 13.42 6.44 -6.59
CA VAL A 96 13.65 5.23 -7.37
C VAL A 96 15.05 4.68 -7.11
N ALA A 97 16.07 5.55 -7.15
CA ALA A 97 17.45 5.16 -6.91
C ALA A 97 17.65 4.57 -5.50
N ALA A 98 17.13 5.24 -4.47
CA ALA A 98 17.21 4.78 -3.08
C ALA A 98 16.41 3.49 -2.86
N SER A 99 15.20 3.40 -3.40
CA SER A 99 14.34 2.22 -3.27
C SER A 99 14.92 0.98 -3.96
N ALA A 100 15.64 1.17 -5.07
CA ALA A 100 16.35 0.07 -5.75
C ALA A 100 17.50 -0.52 -4.91
N GLN A 101 18.02 0.22 -3.92
CA GLN A 101 19.07 -0.25 -3.00
C GLN A 101 18.51 -0.89 -1.72
N ILE A 102 17.18 -0.94 -1.54
CA ILE A 102 16.57 -1.55 -0.36
C ILE A 102 16.90 -3.04 -0.33
N ARG A 103 17.52 -3.47 0.78
CA ARG A 103 17.80 -4.88 1.06
C ARG A 103 16.50 -5.57 1.51
N ALA A 104 15.87 -6.28 0.59
CA ALA A 104 14.81 -7.24 0.89
C ALA A 104 15.43 -8.63 1.08
N GLY A 105 15.14 -9.30 2.20
CA GLY A 105 15.83 -10.54 2.56
C GLY A 105 15.04 -11.42 3.52
N LYS A 106 15.65 -12.53 3.94
CA LYS A 106 15.11 -13.37 5.02
C LYS A 106 15.27 -12.65 6.36
N TRP A 107 14.42 -12.99 7.32
CA TRP A 107 14.40 -12.35 8.63
C TRP A 107 15.73 -12.48 9.40
N ASP A 108 16.54 -13.49 9.08
CA ASP A 108 17.83 -13.83 9.71
C ASP A 108 19.05 -13.50 8.82
N ASP A 109 18.86 -12.85 7.66
CA ASP A 109 19.98 -12.47 6.79
C ASP A 109 20.95 -11.52 7.51
N GLN A 110 22.24 -11.69 7.19
CA GLN A 110 23.32 -10.80 7.63
C GLN A 110 24.05 -10.24 6.41
N PRO A 111 24.15 -8.90 6.26
CA PRO A 111 23.59 -7.87 7.14
C PRO A 111 22.06 -7.82 7.11
N ALA A 112 21.46 -7.32 8.20
CA ALA A 112 20.02 -7.27 8.40
C ALA A 112 19.29 -6.59 7.22
N PRO A 113 18.18 -7.17 6.73
CA PRO A 113 17.39 -6.54 5.68
C PRO A 113 16.55 -5.39 6.23
N PHE A 114 16.20 -4.45 5.35
CA PHE A 114 15.23 -3.40 5.67
C PHE A 114 13.80 -3.97 5.75
N MET A 115 13.48 -4.93 4.88
CA MET A 115 12.19 -5.61 4.86
C MET A 115 12.32 -7.10 4.56
N GLY A 116 11.38 -7.88 5.10
CA GLY A 116 11.25 -9.31 4.84
C GLY A 116 10.42 -9.62 3.59
N GLY A 117 9.95 -10.86 3.49
CA GLY A 117 8.96 -11.24 2.48
C GLY A 117 7.53 -10.84 2.83
N VAL A 118 6.66 -10.90 1.83
CA VAL A 118 5.22 -10.88 2.07
C VAL A 118 4.75 -12.19 2.70
N ILE A 119 3.51 -12.22 3.20
CA ILE A 119 3.04 -13.30 4.08
C ILE A 119 3.00 -14.69 3.41
N SER A 120 2.80 -14.76 2.09
CA SER A 120 2.66 -16.03 1.35
C SER A 120 3.08 -15.89 -0.11
N LEU A 121 3.25 -17.03 -0.78
CA LEU A 121 3.52 -17.06 -2.24
C LEU A 121 2.33 -16.51 -3.04
N ASP A 122 1.10 -16.80 -2.62
CA ASP A 122 -0.10 -16.25 -3.24
C ASP A 122 -0.14 -14.71 -3.12
N ALA A 123 0.23 -14.18 -1.95
CA ALA A 123 0.35 -12.73 -1.77
C ALA A 123 1.42 -12.15 -2.70
N ALA A 124 2.57 -12.84 -2.85
CA ALA A 124 3.62 -12.41 -3.75
C ALA A 124 3.16 -12.38 -5.21
N GLN A 125 2.49 -13.44 -5.67
CA GLN A 125 1.93 -13.54 -7.02
C GLN A 125 0.86 -12.47 -7.28
N ASN A 126 -0.03 -12.24 -6.31
CA ASN A 126 -1.06 -11.19 -6.41
C ASN A 126 -0.43 -9.80 -6.55
N MET A 127 0.67 -9.52 -5.85
CA MET A 127 1.39 -8.25 -5.98
C MET A 127 2.05 -8.09 -7.35
N LEU A 128 2.66 -9.13 -7.89
CA LEU A 128 3.23 -9.10 -9.24
C LEU A 128 2.13 -8.90 -10.31
N ALA A 129 0.99 -9.58 -10.16
CA ALA A 129 -0.16 -9.42 -11.03
C ALA A 129 -0.76 -8.00 -10.93
N ALA A 130 -0.80 -7.40 -9.74
CA ALA A 130 -1.23 -6.02 -9.54
C ALA A 130 -0.33 -5.04 -10.29
N GLN A 131 1.01 -5.19 -10.21
CA GLN A 131 1.93 -4.37 -10.99
C GLN A 131 1.71 -4.53 -12.50
N GLN A 132 1.56 -5.77 -12.99
CA GLN A 132 1.28 -6.04 -14.41
C GLN A 132 -0.03 -5.41 -14.86
N LYS A 133 -1.08 -5.45 -14.02
CA LYS A 133 -2.35 -4.79 -14.29
C LYS A 133 -2.19 -3.27 -14.43
N LEU A 134 -1.47 -2.63 -13.50
CA LEU A 134 -1.20 -1.19 -13.57
C LEU A 134 -0.40 -0.82 -14.84
N GLU A 135 0.61 -1.61 -15.20
CA GLU A 135 1.37 -1.44 -16.44
C GLU A 135 0.47 -1.59 -17.68
N GLY A 136 -0.41 -2.60 -17.71
CA GLY A 136 -1.38 -2.82 -18.79
C GLY A 136 -2.45 -1.71 -18.94
N LEU A 137 -2.73 -0.97 -17.87
CA LEU A 137 -3.60 0.22 -17.89
C LEU A 137 -2.88 1.48 -18.39
N GLY A 138 -1.59 1.38 -18.74
CA GLY A 138 -0.77 2.51 -19.19
C GLY A 138 0.13 3.10 -18.11
N GLY A 139 0.21 2.47 -16.93
CA GLY A 139 1.07 2.90 -15.84
C GLY A 139 2.54 2.77 -16.20
N LYS A 140 3.32 3.82 -15.97
CA LYS A 140 4.76 3.82 -16.23
C LYS A 140 5.52 3.23 -15.04
N VAL A 141 6.10 2.06 -15.23
CA VAL A 141 6.92 1.41 -14.20
C VAL A 141 8.23 2.19 -14.01
N LEU A 142 8.34 2.92 -12.90
CA LEU A 142 9.54 3.68 -12.51
C LEU A 142 10.57 2.77 -11.84
N LEU A 143 10.10 1.85 -10.99
CA LEU A 143 10.89 0.79 -10.39
C LEU A 143 10.09 -0.50 -10.46
N ARG A 144 10.65 -1.53 -11.10
CA ARG A 144 9.97 -2.82 -11.25
C ARG A 144 10.16 -3.66 -9.99
N MET A 145 9.07 -3.97 -9.30
CA MET A 145 9.01 -5.03 -8.28
C MET A 145 9.29 -6.37 -8.93
N ARG A 146 10.13 -7.17 -8.27
CA ARG A 146 10.59 -8.48 -8.70
C ARG A 146 10.51 -9.46 -7.55
N GLN A 147 10.43 -10.74 -7.90
CA GLN A 147 10.58 -11.87 -6.99
C GLN A 147 11.88 -12.61 -7.37
N PRO A 148 13.02 -12.32 -6.72
CA PRO A 148 14.32 -12.85 -7.14
C PRO A 148 14.40 -14.39 -7.10
N ASP A 149 13.76 -15.03 -6.10
CA ASP A 149 13.53 -16.48 -6.06
C ASP A 149 12.02 -16.74 -6.14
N PRO A 150 11.49 -17.39 -7.21
CA PRO A 150 10.08 -17.70 -7.36
C PRO A 150 9.46 -18.54 -6.23
N ARG A 151 10.30 -19.23 -5.44
CA ARG A 151 9.88 -20.05 -4.29
C ARG A 151 9.92 -19.27 -2.97
N SER A 152 10.38 -18.02 -2.99
CA SER A 152 10.46 -17.14 -1.84
C SER A 152 9.29 -16.16 -1.82
N THR A 153 8.86 -15.73 -0.64
CA THR A 153 7.88 -14.64 -0.51
C THR A 153 8.54 -13.25 -0.54
N VAL A 154 9.86 -13.17 -0.72
CA VAL A 154 10.61 -11.91 -0.79
C VAL A 154 10.38 -11.22 -2.14
N LEU A 155 9.84 -10.00 -2.07
CA LEU A 155 9.68 -9.10 -3.20
C LEU A 155 10.58 -7.88 -3.03
N THR A 156 11.13 -7.35 -4.13
CA THR A 156 11.77 -6.03 -4.13
C THR A 156 10.72 -4.91 -4.19
N PRO A 157 11.05 -3.66 -3.84
CA PRO A 157 10.10 -2.55 -3.99
C PRO A 157 9.67 -2.34 -5.45
N GLY A 158 8.43 -1.91 -5.63
CA GLY A 158 7.86 -1.47 -6.91
C GLY A 158 7.32 -0.05 -6.82
N ILE A 159 7.53 0.72 -7.88
CA ILE A 159 7.02 2.08 -8.03
C ILE A 159 6.44 2.23 -9.44
N VAL A 160 5.16 2.55 -9.54
CA VAL A 160 4.46 2.76 -10.81
C VAL A 160 3.82 4.13 -10.82
N ASP A 161 4.17 4.96 -11.81
CA ASP A 161 3.49 6.22 -12.06
C ASP A 161 2.19 5.96 -12.81
N VAL A 162 1.08 6.33 -12.18
CA VAL A 162 -0.29 6.13 -12.68
C VAL A 162 -0.97 7.47 -12.97
N THR A 163 -0.18 8.53 -13.15
CA THR A 163 -0.69 9.86 -13.42
C THR A 163 -1.49 9.91 -14.71
N GLY A 164 -2.72 10.41 -14.62
CA GLY A 164 -3.59 10.61 -15.79
C GLY A 164 -4.23 9.33 -16.35
N ILE A 165 -4.08 8.19 -15.67
CA ILE A 165 -4.78 6.96 -16.01
C ILE A 165 -5.78 6.58 -14.93
N GLU A 166 -6.87 5.93 -15.33
CA GLU A 166 -7.85 5.40 -14.40
C GLU A 166 -7.35 4.07 -13.82
N VAL A 167 -7.22 4.02 -12.49
CA VAL A 167 -6.80 2.81 -11.77
C VAL A 167 -7.87 2.40 -10.76
N PRO A 168 -8.00 1.09 -10.47
CA PRO A 168 -8.91 0.63 -9.44
C PRO A 168 -8.56 1.22 -8.07
N ASP A 169 -9.58 1.64 -7.32
CA ASP A 169 -9.44 2.03 -5.92
C ASP A 169 -9.31 0.80 -5.01
N GLU A 170 -8.16 0.13 -5.10
CA GLU A 170 -7.88 -1.13 -4.41
C GLU A 170 -6.65 -1.00 -3.50
N GLU A 171 -6.67 -1.73 -2.39
CA GLU A 171 -5.52 -1.84 -1.51
C GLU A 171 -4.57 -2.93 -2.02
N TYR A 172 -3.35 -2.53 -2.39
CA TYR A 172 -2.26 -3.45 -2.68
C TYR A 172 -1.40 -3.66 -1.44
N PHE A 173 -1.65 -4.76 -0.72
CA PHE A 173 -1.05 -5.07 0.58
C PHE A 173 0.38 -5.65 0.46
N GLY A 174 1.28 -4.89 -0.15
CA GLY A 174 2.66 -5.29 -0.40
C GLY A 174 3.54 -4.10 -0.80
N PRO A 175 4.80 -4.32 -1.21
CA PRO A 175 5.77 -3.25 -1.44
C PRO A 175 5.61 -2.62 -2.83
N LEU A 176 4.38 -2.23 -3.19
CA LEU A 176 4.01 -1.62 -4.47
C LEU A 176 3.43 -0.22 -4.22
N LEU A 177 4.20 0.81 -4.55
CA LEU A 177 3.81 2.22 -4.44
C LEU A 177 3.32 2.74 -5.79
N THR A 178 2.17 3.41 -5.80
CA THR A 178 1.73 4.18 -6.97
C THR A 178 2.09 5.65 -6.82
N VAL A 179 2.41 6.33 -7.92
CA VAL A 179 2.71 7.77 -7.96
C VAL A 179 1.65 8.48 -8.78
N ILE A 180 1.18 9.63 -8.27
CA ILE A 180 0.25 10.52 -8.96
C ILE A 180 0.82 11.93 -8.93
N ARG A 181 0.92 12.59 -10.08
CA ARG A 181 1.40 13.98 -10.18
C ARG A 181 0.26 14.98 -10.09
N TYR A 182 0.49 16.11 -9.42
CA TYR A 182 -0.46 17.21 -9.26
C TYR A 182 0.15 18.57 -9.64
N ASP A 183 -0.68 19.54 -10.01
CA ASP A 183 -0.29 20.89 -10.41
C ASP A 183 -0.37 21.91 -9.26
N ASP A 184 -1.40 21.82 -8.41
CA ASP A 184 -1.56 22.66 -7.23
C ASP A 184 -1.99 21.89 -5.97
N PHE A 185 -1.77 22.49 -4.80
CA PHE A 185 -2.06 21.82 -3.53
C PHE A 185 -3.56 21.48 -3.33
N PRO A 186 -4.52 22.34 -3.71
CA PRO A 186 -5.93 21.96 -3.74
C PRO A 186 -6.22 20.70 -4.58
N GLU A 187 -5.59 20.55 -5.74
CA GLU A 187 -5.68 19.32 -6.54
C GLU A 187 -5.11 18.12 -5.80
N ALA A 188 -3.95 18.26 -5.14
CA ALA A 188 -3.37 17.19 -4.33
C ALA A 188 -4.34 16.67 -3.26
N ILE A 189 -5.07 17.57 -2.59
CA ILE A 189 -6.10 17.21 -1.60
C ILE A 189 -7.26 16.45 -2.28
N ARG A 190 -7.73 16.89 -3.45
CA ARG A 190 -8.77 16.15 -4.18
C ARG A 190 -8.31 14.75 -4.55
N LEU A 191 -7.10 14.62 -5.10
CA LEU A 191 -6.52 13.33 -5.47
C LEU A 191 -6.37 12.43 -4.24
N ALA A 192 -5.93 12.97 -3.10
CA ALA A 192 -5.83 12.23 -1.85
C ALA A 192 -7.18 11.65 -1.40
N ASN A 193 -8.25 12.45 -1.48
CA ASN A 193 -9.60 12.07 -1.09
C ASN A 193 -10.37 11.23 -2.13
N GLN A 194 -9.81 11.00 -3.32
CA GLN A 194 -10.41 10.14 -4.35
C GLN A 194 -10.21 8.66 -4.02
N THR A 195 -10.86 8.22 -2.94
CA THR A 195 -10.85 6.83 -2.48
C THR A 195 -12.07 6.55 -1.60
N ARG A 196 -12.52 5.30 -1.58
CA ARG A 196 -13.56 4.77 -0.68
C ARG A 196 -13.05 4.47 0.74
N TYR A 197 -11.72 4.53 0.93
CA TYR A 197 -11.06 4.27 2.20
C TYR A 197 -10.83 5.57 3.00
N GLY A 198 -10.38 5.46 4.26
CA GLY A 198 -10.13 6.62 5.12
C GLY A 198 -9.33 6.29 6.38
N LEU A 199 -8.29 5.46 6.26
CA LEU A 199 -7.53 4.96 7.39
C LEU A 199 -6.40 5.91 7.84
N ALA A 200 -5.52 6.32 6.90
CA ALA A 200 -4.37 7.19 7.15
C ALA A 200 -4.09 8.10 5.96
#